data_AF-A0A0N1NXX6-F1
#
_entry.id   AF-A0A0N1NXX6-F1
#
_cell.length_a   1.000
_cell.length_b   1.000
_cell.length_c   1.000
_cell.angle_alpha   90.00
_cell.angle_beta   90.00
_cell.angle_gamma   90.00
#
_symmetry.space_group_name_H-M   'P 1'
#
loop_
_entity.id
_entity.type
_entity.pdbx_description
1 polymer ?
#
loop_
_entity_poly.entity_id
_entity_poly.type
_entity_poly.pdbx_seq_one_letter_code
_entity_poly.pdbx_strand_id
1 'polypeptide(L)'
;MVSKILFWSAFGVATRLMQLGIEMRPFFQRGALIWYPVFGSIGASFGWWMTGVEQRQVQLLQQRKNILIEKRKRRAEREAAGEEPGGALTAHTGS
;
A
#
# COMPACT_ATOMS: atom_id res chain seq x y z
N MET A 1 -9.27 -5.53 -4.03
CA MET A 1 -9.11 -6.62 -3.06
C MET A 1 -9.08 -7.99 -3.75
N VAL A 2 -10.16 -8.38 -4.46
CA VAL A 2 -10.27 -9.68 -5.14
C VAL A 2 -9.12 -9.96 -6.13
N SER A 3 -8.75 -8.98 -6.95
CA SER A 3 -7.67 -9.15 -7.95
C SER A 3 -6.30 -9.48 -7.32
N LYS A 4 -5.98 -8.92 -6.14
CA LYS A 4 -4.73 -9.23 -5.42
C LYS A 4 -4.74 -10.63 -4.84
N ILE A 5 -5.85 -11.06 -4.26
CA ILE A 5 -6.00 -12.41 -3.69
C ILE A 5 -5.89 -13.45 -4.82
N LEU A 6 -6.55 -13.21 -5.95
CA LEU A 6 -6.45 -14.07 -7.14
C LEU A 6 -5.02 -14.13 -7.70
N PHE A 7 -4.35 -12.98 -7.82
CA PHE A 7 -2.96 -12.91 -8.27
C PHE A 7 -2.02 -13.72 -7.37
N TRP A 8 -2.09 -13.50 -6.06
CA TRP A 8 -1.23 -14.20 -5.10
C TRP A 8 -1.56 -15.68 -4.95
N SER A 9 -2.83 -16.06 -5.08
CA SER A 9 -3.24 -17.47 -5.15
C SER A 9 -2.72 -18.15 -6.41
N ALA A 10 -2.86 -17.52 -7.57
CA ALA A 10 -2.33 -18.04 -8.83
C ALA A 10 -0.80 -18.11 -8.82
N PHE A 11 -0.13 -17.15 -8.18
CA PHE A 11 1.31 -17.14 -7.99
C PHE A 11 1.80 -18.32 -7.11
N GLY A 12 1.07 -18.64 -6.03
CA GLY A 12 1.35 -19.82 -5.21
C GLY A 12 1.23 -21.14 -5.99
N VAL A 13 0.24 -21.22 -6.88
CA VAL A 13 0.08 -22.39 -7.78
C VAL A 13 1.18 -22.41 -8.87
N ALA A 14 1.53 -21.26 -9.43
CA ALA A 14 2.56 -21.12 -10.45
C ALA A 14 3.96 -21.50 -9.93
N THR A 15 4.29 -21.10 -8.69
CA THR A 15 5.55 -21.49 -8.04
C THR A 15 5.63 -22.99 -7.78
N ARG A 16 4.50 -23.65 -7.44
CA ARG A 16 4.44 -25.12 -7.37
C ARG A 16 4.65 -25.78 -8.73
N LEU A 17 4.06 -25.25 -9.80
CA LEU A 17 4.29 -25.72 -11.17
C LEU A 17 5.74 -25.52 -11.60
N MET A 18 6.36 -24.41 -11.22
CA MET A 18 7.78 -24.14 -11.46
C MET A 18 8.68 -25.13 -10.70
N GLN A 19 8.35 -25.44 -9.43
CA GLN A 19 9.06 -26.47 -8.65
C GLN A 19 9.03 -27.84 -9.35
N LEU A 20 7.85 -28.27 -9.81
CA LEU A 20 7.68 -29.53 -10.56
C LEU A 20 8.41 -29.52 -11.90
N GLY A 21 8.48 -28.37 -12.57
CA GLY A 21 9.24 -28.19 -13.80
C GLY A 21 10.74 -28.36 -13.61
N ILE A 22 11.29 -27.90 -12.48
CA ILE A 22 12.71 -28.09 -12.12
C ILE A 22 12.99 -29.55 -11.73
N GLU A 23 12.07 -30.19 -10.99
CA GLU A 23 12.24 -31.58 -10.52
C GLU A 23 11.94 -32.64 -11.62
N MET A 24 11.50 -32.23 -12.82
CA MET A 24 11.04 -33.11 -13.91
C MET A 24 10.06 -34.21 -13.46
N ARG A 25 9.27 -33.96 -12.41
CA ARG A 25 8.23 -34.88 -11.95
C ARG A 25 6.95 -34.66 -12.76
N PRO A 26 6.21 -35.74 -13.08
CA PRO A 26 4.95 -35.60 -13.82
C PRO A 26 3.96 -34.74 -13.03
N PHE A 27 3.45 -33.69 -13.68
CA PHE A 27 2.58 -32.67 -13.08
C PHE A 27 1.28 -33.25 -12.47
N PHE A 28 0.77 -34.35 -13.03
CA PHE A 28 -0.50 -34.94 -12.61
C PHE A 28 -0.29 -36.34 -12.01
N GLN A 29 0.01 -36.40 -10.71
CA GLN A 29 -0.05 -37.64 -9.92
C GLN A 29 -1.30 -37.62 -9.04
N ARG A 30 -2.06 -38.72 -8.97
CA ARG A 30 -3.37 -38.78 -8.26
C ARG A 30 -3.29 -38.36 -6.79
N GLY A 31 -2.16 -38.60 -6.11
CA GLY A 31 -1.91 -38.13 -4.74
C GLY A 31 -1.37 -36.69 -4.63
N ALA A 32 -0.84 -36.14 -5.73
CA ALA A 32 -0.28 -34.80 -5.76
C ALA A 32 -1.34 -33.70 -5.96
N LEU A 33 -2.53 -34.06 -6.44
CA LEU A 33 -3.57 -33.12 -6.85
C LEU A 33 -4.11 -32.26 -5.71
N ILE A 34 -4.11 -32.80 -4.48
CA ILE A 34 -4.53 -32.11 -3.26
C ILE A 34 -3.58 -30.96 -2.88
N TRP A 35 -2.34 -30.98 -3.37
CA TRP A 35 -1.38 -29.94 -3.05
C TRP A 35 -1.65 -28.63 -3.82
N TYR A 36 -2.30 -28.68 -4.98
CA TYR A 36 -2.66 -27.47 -5.72
C TYR A 36 -3.54 -26.49 -4.91
N PRO A 37 -4.64 -26.92 -4.26
CA PRO A 37 -5.39 -26.04 -3.36
C PRO A 37 -4.64 -25.67 -2.07
N VAL A 38 -3.68 -26.49 -1.60
CA VAL A 38 -2.82 -26.14 -0.45
C VAL A 38 -1.88 -24.99 -0.80
N PHE A 39 -1.19 -25.06 -1.95
CA PHE A 39 -0.35 -23.96 -2.43
C PHE A 39 -1.17 -22.72 -2.79
N GLY A 40 -2.37 -22.91 -3.35
CA GLY A 40 -3.33 -21.84 -3.58
C GLY A 40 -3.77 -21.15 -2.27
N SER A 41 -4.04 -21.91 -1.20
CA SER A 41 -4.43 -21.36 0.09
C SER A 41 -3.28 -20.65 0.83
N ILE A 42 -2.05 -21.13 0.69
CA ILE A 42 -0.85 -20.41 1.17
C ILE A 42 -0.69 -19.09 0.40
N GLY A 43 -0.79 -19.12 -0.93
CA GLY A 43 -0.75 -17.91 -1.76
C GLY A 43 -1.88 -16.92 -1.44
N ALA A 44 -3.09 -17.41 -1.21
CA ALA A 44 -4.23 -16.59 -0.81
C ALA A 44 -4.03 -15.95 0.58
N SER A 45 -3.49 -16.71 1.54
CA SER A 45 -3.15 -16.21 2.88
C SER A 45 -2.08 -15.11 2.81
N PHE A 46 -1.09 -15.29 1.95
CA PHE A 46 -0.06 -14.29 1.68
C PHE A 46 -0.65 -13.03 1.02
N GLY A 47 -1.54 -13.20 0.04
CA GLY A 47 -2.25 -12.10 -0.60
C GLY A 47 -3.13 -11.29 0.36
N TRP A 48 -3.79 -11.98 1.30
CA TRP A 48 -4.54 -11.33 2.38
C TRP A 48 -3.63 -10.51 3.30
N TRP A 49 -2.46 -11.04 3.68
CA TRP A 49 -1.49 -10.32 4.49
C TRP A 49 -0.92 -9.07 3.80
N MET A 50 -0.49 -9.19 2.54
CA MET A 50 -0.02 -8.07 1.71
C MET A 50 -1.05 -6.93 1.62
N THR A 51 -2.33 -7.29 1.50
CA THR A 51 -3.42 -6.32 1.45
C THR A 51 -3.51 -5.50 2.75
N GLY A 52 -3.23 -6.13 3.90
CA GLY A 52 -3.13 -5.44 5.19
C GLY A 52 -1.93 -4.49 5.29
N VAL A 53 -0.79 -4.86 4.71
CA VAL A 53 0.43 -4.02 4.69
C VAL A 53 0.20 -2.75 3.85
N GLU A 54 -0.43 -2.88 2.68
CA GLU A 54 -0.75 -1.74 1.82
C GLU A 54 -1.75 -0.78 2.46
N GLN A 55 -2.79 -1.31 3.12
CA GLN A 55 -3.76 -0.47 3.82
C GLN A 55 -3.09 0.46 4.83
N ARG A 56 -2.08 -0.04 5.57
CA ARG A 56 -1.32 0.78 6.51
C ARG A 56 -0.59 1.93 5.81
N GLN A 57 0.02 1.69 4.65
CA GLN A 57 0.74 2.72 3.91
C GLN A 57 -0.20 3.77 3.31
N VAL A 58 -1.31 3.34 2.70
CA VAL A 58 -2.30 4.24 2.09
C VAL A 58 -2.98 5.11 3.16
N GLN A 59 -3.31 4.53 4.32
CA GLN A 59 -3.90 5.29 5.42
C GLN A 59 -2.96 6.38 5.94
N LEU A 60 -1.67 6.06 6.09
CA LEU A 60 -0.68 7.03 6.57
C LEU A 60 -0.47 8.18 5.57
N LEU A 61 -0.45 7.87 4.27
CA LEU A 61 -0.37 8.87 3.21
C LEU A 61 -1.62 9.77 3.17
N GLN A 62 -2.81 9.18 3.32
CA GLN A 62 -4.07 9.92 3.34
C GLN A 62 -4.13 10.88 4.54
N GLN A 63 -3.71 10.43 5.72
CA GLN A 63 -3.64 11.26 6.93
C GLN A 63 -2.71 12.46 6.75
N ARG A 64 -1.50 12.24 6.23
CA ARG A 64 -0.55 13.34 5.95
C ARG A 64 -1.11 14.33 4.94
N LYS A 65 -1.72 13.84 3.85
CA LYS A 65 -2.35 14.69 2.84
C LYS A 65 -3.43 15.58 3.45
N ASN A 66 -4.30 15.04 4.29
CA ASN A 66 -5.38 15.80 4.93
C ASN A 66 -4.83 16.91 5.83
N ILE A 67 -3.79 16.63 6.63
CA ILE A 67 -3.13 17.63 7.48
C ILE A 67 -2.51 18.75 6.63
N LEU A 68 -1.85 18.40 5.52
CA LEU A 68 -1.26 19.38 4.60
C LEU A 68 -2.31 20.26 3.92
N ILE A 69 -3.43 19.68 3.48
CA ILE A 69 -4.53 20.43 2.87
C ILE A 69 -5.18 21.37 3.88
N GLU A 70 -5.39 20.92 5.12
CA GLU A 70 -5.97 21.76 6.17
C GLU A 70 -5.06 22.93 6.54
N LYS A 71 -3.73 22.70 6.64
CA LYS A 71 -2.76 23.78 6.85
C LYS A 71 -2.77 24.80 5.70
N ARG A 72 -2.87 24.33 4.45
CA ARG A 72 -2.96 25.21 3.27
C ARG A 72 -4.27 26.00 3.26
N LYS A 73 -5.39 25.40 3.64
CA LYS A 73 -6.67 26.11 3.80
C LYS A 73 -6.57 27.20 4.86
N ARG A 74 -6.02 26.89 6.05
CA ARG A 74 -5.83 27.89 7.12
C ARG A 74 -4.89 29.02 6.71
N ARG A 75 -3.85 28.74 5.92
CA ARG A 75 -2.94 29.79 5.41
C ARG A 75 -3.64 30.67 4.37
N ALA A 76 -4.38 30.07 3.45
CA ALA A 76 -5.19 30.80 2.46
C ALA A 76 -6.29 31.64 3.13
N GLU A 77 -6.91 31.17 4.21
CA GLU A 77 -7.89 31.93 5.00
C GLU A 77 -7.25 33.13 5.72
N ARG A 78 -6.02 33.00 6.24
CA ARG A 78 -5.27 34.13 6.85
C ARG A 78 -4.79 35.15 5.83
N GLU A 79 -4.31 34.67 4.68
CA GLU A 79 -3.92 35.52 3.54
C GLU A 79 -5.15 36.23 2.94
N ALA A 80 -6.31 35.57 2.87
CA ALA A 80 -7.57 36.18 2.42
C ALA A 80 -8.23 37.11 3.45
N ALA A 81 -7.98 36.89 4.74
CA ALA A 81 -8.40 37.78 5.83
C ALA A 81 -7.52 39.03 5.97
N GLY A 82 -6.49 39.20 5.12
CA GLY A 82 -5.69 40.43 5.06
C GLY A 82 -4.67 40.58 6.19
N GLU A 83 -4.18 39.48 6.79
CA GLU A 83 -3.01 39.56 7.67
C GLU A 83 -1.73 39.70 6.82
N GLU A 84 -1.39 40.93 6.49
CA GLU A 84 -0.05 41.36 6.05
C GLU A 84 1.02 40.89 7.07
N PRO A 85 1.96 40.00 6.72
CA PRO A 85 3.14 39.77 7.55
C PRO A 85 4.16 40.87 7.26
N GLY A 86 3.78 42.12 7.55
CA GLY A 86 4.54 43.32 7.17
C GLY A 86 4.86 44.29 8.31
N GLY A 87 4.58 43.95 9.57
CA GLY A 87 4.60 44.94 10.68
C GLY A 87 5.62 44.75 11.80
N ALA A 88 6.32 43.62 11.93
CA ALA A 88 7.04 43.30 13.17
C ALA A 88 8.58 43.34 13.12
N LEU A 89 9.22 43.54 11.96
CA LEU A 89 10.70 43.51 11.86
C LEU A 89 11.35 44.86 11.51
N THR A 90 10.60 45.95 11.32
CA THR A 90 11.15 47.27 10.94
C THR A 90 11.15 48.31 12.05
N ALA A 91 10.72 47.97 13.28
CA ALA A 91 10.56 48.94 14.36
C ALA A 91 11.77 49.10 15.32
N HIS A 92 12.92 48.45 15.11
CA HIS A 92 14.03 48.51 16.08
C HIS A 92 15.45 48.61 15.47
N THR A 93 15.66 49.36 14.40
CA THR A 93 17.04 49.79 14.06
C THR A 93 16.98 51.08 13.26
N GLY A 94 16.92 52.19 14.00
CA GLY A 94 16.89 53.53 13.43
C GLY A 94 16.97 54.56 14.55
N SER A 95 18.11 54.63 15.24
CA SER A 95 18.63 55.79 15.98
C SER A 95 20.09 55.55 16.31
#